data_AF-A0A0J7K8J8-F1
#
_entry.id   AF-A0A0J7K8J8-F1
#
_cell.length_a   1.000
_cell.length_b   1.000
_cell.length_c   1.000
_cell.angle_alpha   90.00
_cell.angle_beta   90.00
_cell.angle_gamma   90.00
#
_symmetry.space_group_name_H-M   'P 1'
#
loop_
_entity.id
_entity.type
_entity.pdbx_description
1 polymer ?
#
loop_
_entity_poly.entity_id
_entity_poly.type
_entity_poly.pdbx_seq_one_letter_code
_entity_poly.pdbx_strand_id
1 'polypeptide(L)'
;DATWVAPTKTLKCKTLEEVYLLLKSSDRIAKDLNTVKSLRECENPLSFCLVLKQWRDINPCTEFRCFVMDNELIGNLSTQIFFFNY
;
A
#
# COMPACT_ATOMS: atom_id res chain seq x y z
N ASP A 1 -5.13 -6.60 1.48
CA ASP A 1 -5.72 -7.80 0.84
C ASP A 1 -5.08 -9.08 1.34
N ALA A 2 -3.79 -9.08 1.71
CA ALA A 2 -3.09 -10.28 2.21
C ALA A 2 -3.18 -10.56 3.73
N THR A 3 -3.89 -9.75 4.54
CA THR A 3 -3.89 -9.92 6.02
C THR A 3 -4.41 -11.28 6.48
N TRP A 4 -5.15 -11.99 5.64
CA TRP A 4 -5.66 -13.33 5.95
C TRP A 4 -4.55 -14.38 6.16
N VAL A 5 -3.37 -14.22 5.55
CA VAL A 5 -2.26 -15.17 5.66
C VAL A 5 -1.46 -14.98 6.97
N ALA A 6 -1.50 -13.78 7.55
CA ALA A 6 -0.79 -13.49 8.78
C ALA A 6 -1.52 -14.09 10.00
N PRO A 7 -0.81 -14.74 10.94
CA PRO A 7 -1.40 -15.28 12.16
C PRO A 7 -2.13 -14.22 12.99
N THR A 8 -1.59 -12.99 13.01
CA THR A 8 -2.14 -11.86 13.76
C THR A 8 -3.30 -11.17 13.05
N LYS A 9 -3.59 -11.53 11.79
CA LYS A 9 -4.55 -10.84 10.91
C LYS A 9 -4.27 -9.34 10.73
N THR A 10 -3.03 -8.90 10.94
CA THR A 10 -2.58 -7.51 10.75
C THR A 10 -1.51 -7.42 9.66
N LEU A 11 -1.13 -6.19 9.26
CA LEU A 11 0.04 -5.95 8.40
C LEU A 11 1.33 -5.76 9.22
N LYS A 12 1.27 -5.93 10.55
CA LYS A 12 2.44 -5.79 11.42
C LYS A 12 3.38 -6.96 11.19
N CYS A 13 4.62 -6.65 10.79
CA CYS A 13 5.69 -7.63 10.65
C CYS A 13 6.76 -7.39 11.72
N LYS A 14 7.29 -8.46 12.28
CA LYS A 14 8.44 -8.48 13.20
C LYS A 14 9.65 -9.17 12.58
N THR A 15 9.44 -10.06 11.62
CA THR A 15 10.51 -10.77 10.93
C THR A 15 10.45 -10.57 9.42
N LEU A 16 11.56 -10.86 8.75
CA LEU A 16 11.67 -10.72 7.30
C LEU A 16 10.76 -11.74 6.57
N GLU A 17 10.58 -12.92 7.14
CA GLU A 17 9.70 -13.96 6.62
C GLU A 17 8.24 -13.49 6.57
N GLU A 18 7.78 -12.78 7.60
CA GLU A 18 6.43 -12.20 7.64
C GLU A 18 6.24 -11.13 6.55
N VAL A 19 7.28 -10.31 6.30
CA VAL A 19 7.27 -9.34 5.21
C VAL A 19 7.13 -10.05 3.88
N TYR A 20 7.97 -11.06 3.60
CA TYR A 20 7.91 -11.81 2.34
C TYR A 20 6.57 -12.53 2.16
N LEU A 21 6.04 -13.12 3.24
CA LEU A 21 4.76 -13.82 3.22
C LEU A 21 3.64 -12.86 2.80
N LEU A 22 3.52 -11.70 3.45
CA LEU A 22 2.49 -10.71 3.12
C LEU A 22 2.65 -10.15 1.70
N LEU A 23 3.88 -9.83 1.28
CA LEU A 23 4.13 -9.30 -0.06
C LEU A 23 3.76 -10.32 -1.15
N LYS A 24 4.13 -11.59 -0.96
CA LYS A 24 3.88 -12.66 -1.94
C LYS A 24 2.40 -13.04 -2.03
N SER A 25 1.65 -12.93 -0.95
CA SER A 25 0.22 -13.28 -0.88
C SER A 25 -0.72 -12.13 -1.26
N SER A 26 -0.21 -10.95 -1.65
CA SER A 26 -1.04 -9.80 -2.03
C SER A 26 -1.31 -9.77 -3.54
N ASP A 27 -2.59 -9.83 -3.90
CA ASP A 27 -3.07 -9.69 -5.28
C ASP A 27 -2.78 -8.28 -5.82
N ARG A 28 -2.84 -7.26 -4.97
CA ARG A 28 -2.50 -5.88 -5.35
C ARG A 28 -1.04 -5.77 -5.78
N ILE A 29 -0.11 -6.35 -5.00
CA ILE A 29 1.31 -6.35 -5.36
C ILE A 29 1.55 -7.17 -6.62
N ALA A 30 0.92 -8.34 -6.76
CA ALA A 30 1.04 -9.15 -7.97
C ALA A 30 0.56 -8.39 -9.22
N LYS A 31 -0.54 -7.64 -9.10
CA LYS A 31 -1.06 -6.77 -10.16
C LYS A 31 -0.06 -5.65 -10.51
N ASP A 32 0.47 -4.94 -9.53
CA ASP A 32 1.45 -3.87 -9.75
C ASP A 32 2.70 -4.40 -10.46
N LEU A 33 3.21 -5.57 -10.05
CA LEU A 33 4.33 -6.26 -10.71
C LEU A 33 4.01 -6.61 -12.17
N ASN A 34 2.79 -7.06 -12.46
CA ASN A 34 2.36 -7.41 -13.82
C ASN A 34 2.18 -6.18 -14.71
N THR A 35 1.62 -5.08 -14.17
CA THR A 35 1.48 -3.82 -14.90
C THR A 35 2.84 -3.22 -15.24
N VAL A 36 3.78 -3.21 -14.31
CA VAL A 36 5.17 -2.81 -14.63
C VAL A 36 5.78 -3.77 -15.64
N LYS A 37 5.55 -5.09 -15.47
CA LYS A 37 5.72 -6.18 -16.46
C LYS A 37 5.47 -5.71 -17.90
N SER A 38 4.22 -5.36 -18.16
CA SER A 38 3.73 -4.97 -19.49
C SER A 38 4.28 -3.63 -19.99
N LEU A 39 4.67 -2.74 -19.08
CA LEU A 39 5.22 -1.42 -19.44
C LEU A 39 6.72 -1.46 -19.74
N ARG A 40 7.41 -2.58 -19.50
CA ARG A 40 8.86 -2.72 -19.78
C ARG A 40 9.21 -2.67 -21.27
N GLU A 41 8.21 -2.78 -22.16
CA GLU A 41 8.38 -2.57 -23.60
C GLU A 41 8.44 -1.07 -23.98
N CYS A 42 8.23 -0.17 -23.01
CA CYS A 42 8.31 1.28 -23.19
C CYS A 42 9.70 1.82 -22.79
N GLU A 43 10.11 2.96 -23.39
CA GLU A 43 11.48 3.51 -23.30
C GLU A 43 11.94 3.91 -21.88
N ASN A 44 11.05 3.89 -20.87
CA ASN A 44 11.37 4.23 -19.48
C ASN A 44 10.86 3.16 -18.49
N PRO A 45 11.67 2.13 -18.17
CA PRO A 45 11.25 1.07 -17.25
C PRO A 45 11.11 1.61 -15.83
N LEU A 46 9.93 1.42 -15.23
CA LEU A 46 9.68 1.76 -13.82
C LEU A 46 10.52 0.86 -12.89
N SER A 47 11.29 1.49 -12.00
CA SER A 47 12.07 0.78 -10.97
C SER A 47 11.19 0.36 -9.79
N PHE A 48 11.40 -0.85 -9.27
CA PHE A 48 10.75 -1.29 -8.04
C PHE A 48 11.50 -0.80 -6.79
N CYS A 49 10.74 -0.41 -5.76
CA CYS A 49 11.27 -0.07 -4.45
C CYS A 49 10.46 -0.79 -3.36
N LEU A 50 11.16 -1.38 -2.40
CA LEU A 50 10.55 -1.95 -1.20
C LEU A 50 10.40 -0.85 -0.15
N VAL A 51 9.16 -0.51 0.19
CA VAL A 51 8.87 0.51 1.21
C VAL A 51 8.46 -0.18 2.51
N LEU A 52 9.28 -0.01 3.55
CA LEU A 52 8.97 -0.43 4.91
C LEU A 52 8.56 0.80 5.72
N LYS A 53 7.36 0.77 6.30
CA LYS A 53 6.86 1.83 7.19
C LYS A 53 6.83 1.32 8.62
N GLN A 54 7.23 2.18 9.56
CA GLN A 54 7.13 1.85 10.99
C GLN A 54 5.66 1.59 11.35
N TRP A 55 5.39 0.43 11.96
CA TRP A 55 4.05 0.09 12.44
C TRP A 55 3.61 1.03 13.55
N ARG A 56 2.38 1.53 13.46
CA ARG A 56 1.69 2.28 14.50
C ARG A 56 0.24 1.80 14.58
N ASP A 57 -0.31 1.76 15.78
CA ASP A 57 -1.73 1.50 15.97
C ASP A 57 -2.48 2.81 15.69
N ILE A 58 -3.09 2.87 14.50
CA ILE A 58 -3.83 4.04 14.03
C ILE A 58 -5.31 3.76 14.24
N ASN A 59 -6.01 4.71 14.86
CA ASN A 59 -7.47 4.63 14.96
C ASN A 59 -8.07 4.76 13.55
N PRO A 60 -8.80 3.74 13.04
CA PRO A 60 -9.41 3.82 11.71
C PRO A 60 -10.40 4.99 11.58
N CYS A 61 -10.99 5.45 12.69
CA CYS A 61 -11.89 6.60 12.68
C CYS A 61 -11.18 7.93 12.39
N THR A 62 -9.85 7.99 12.53
CA THR A 62 -9.05 9.19 12.24
C THR A 62 -8.37 9.11 10.87
N GLU A 63 -8.78 8.18 10.02
CA GLU A 63 -8.25 8.02 8.68
C GLU A 63 -9.22 8.62 7.65
N PHE A 64 -8.68 9.48 6.78
CA PHE A 64 -9.47 10.19 5.78
C PHE A 64 -8.80 10.05 4.41
N ARG A 65 -9.63 9.94 3.37
CA ARG A 65 -9.18 10.10 1.99
C ARG A 65 -9.52 11.51 1.52
N CYS A 66 -8.48 12.27 1.21
CA CYS A 66 -8.59 13.63 0.68
C CYS A 66 -8.45 13.59 -0.84
N PHE A 67 -9.33 14.31 -1.55
CA PHE A 67 -9.24 14.48 -3.01
C PHE A 67 -8.90 15.94 -3.33
N VAL A 68 -7.82 16.15 -4.08
CA VAL A 68 -7.32 17.48 -4.46
C VAL A 68 -7.43 17.64 -5.97
N MET A 69 -7.96 18.76 -6.43
CA MET A 69 -8.02 19.18 -7.83
C MET A 69 -7.86 20.70 -7.88
N ASP A 70 -7.11 21.19 -8.86
CA ASP A 70 -6.79 22.62 -9.02
C ASP A 70 -6.21 23.27 -7.75
N ASN A 71 -5.35 22.55 -7.03
CA ASN A 71 -4.80 22.92 -5.72
C ASN A 71 -5.84 23.14 -4.61
N GLU A 72 -7.10 22.76 -4.81
CA GLU A 72 -8.15 22.84 -3.81
C GLU A 72 -8.61 21.46 -3.31
N LEU A 73 -8.94 21.38 -2.01
CA LEU A 73 -9.47 20.15 -1.40
C LEU A 73 -10.97 20.05 -1.71
N ILE A 74 -11.34 19.17 -2.64
CA ILE A 74 -12.71 19.06 -3.16
C ILE A 74 -13.58 18.13 -2.31
N GLY A 75 -12.99 17.22 -1.53
CA GLY A 75 -13.78 16.36 -0.64
C GLY A 75 -12.97 15.49 0.29
N ASN A 76 -13.61 15.14 1.41
CA ASN A 76 -13.16 14.15 2.39
C ASN A 76 -14.15 12.98 2.38
N LEU A 77 -13.67 11.76 2.09
CA LEU A 77 -14.48 10.55 2.21
C LEU A 77 -13.96 9.68 3.35
N SER A 78 -14.81 9.44 4.37
CA SER A 78 -14.52 8.50 5.45
C SER A 78 -14.74 7.07 4.97
N THR A 79 -13.80 6.59 4.16
CA THR A 79 -13.35 5.20 4.08
C THR A 79 -12.49 5.08 2.82
N GLN A 80 -11.18 4.96 3.02
CA GLN A 80 -10.24 4.05 2.35
C GLN A 80 -8.83 4.66 2.39
N ILE A 81 -7.91 3.88 2.95
CA ILE A 81 -6.55 4.22 3.39
C ILE A 81 -5.76 5.09 2.40
N PHE A 82 -5.24 6.23 2.87
CA PHE A 82 -4.05 6.91 2.33
C PHE A 82 -3.29 7.58 3.48
N PHE A 83 -2.03 7.19 3.64
CA PHE A 83 -1.12 7.85 4.57
C PHE A 83 -0.61 9.16 3.97
N PHE A 84 -1.04 10.31 4.51
CA PHE A 84 -0.18 11.49 4.54
C PHE A 84 0.73 11.35 5.77
N ASN A 85 2.04 11.17 5.57
CA ASN A 85 3.01 11.51 6.62
C ASN A 85 3.56 12.90 6.30
N TYR A 86 3.68 13.72 7.34
CA TYR A 86 4.64 14.82 7.41
C TYR A 86 6.06 14.25 7.44
#